data_AF-A0A8T0RJY7-F1
#
_entry.id   AF-A0A8T0RJY7-F1
#
_cell.length_a   1.000
_cell.length_b   1.000
_cell.length_c   1.000
_cell.angle_alpha   90.00
_cell.angle_beta   90.00
_cell.angle_gamma   90.00
#
_symmetry.space_group_name_H-M   'P 1'
#
loop_
_entity.id
_entity.type
_entity.pdbx_description
1 polymer ?
#
loop_
_entity_poly.entity_id
_entity_poly.type
_entity_poly.pdbx_seq_one_letter_code
_entity_poly.pdbx_strand_id
1 'polypeptide(L)'
;MQKLHLVVWTQLSSWLNLSHLPPIDSATTIYGWWTKCRARVQKEFCRTLDGVLIYFWWNIWKECNRPTFNNDFKQVIDAAYLIKDGILQFATAHLGSAFTTTDS
;
A
#
# COMPACT_ATOMS: atom_id res chain seq x y z
N MET A 1 17.50 0.27 1.14
CA MET A 1 16.28 -0.44 0.70
C MET A 1 15.40 -0.96 1.85
N GLN A 2 15.95 -1.48 2.96
CA GLN A 2 15.17 -2.26 3.96
C GLN A 2 14.15 -1.50 4.84
N LYS A 3 14.01 -0.17 4.78
CA LYS A 3 13.09 0.58 5.68
C LYS A 3 11.95 1.34 4.99
N LEU A 4 12.05 1.60 3.68
CA LEU A 4 11.06 2.42 2.96
C LEU A 4 9.68 1.72 2.92
N HIS A 5 9.65 0.46 2.49
CA HIS A 5 8.40 -0.31 2.39
C HIS A 5 7.74 -0.51 3.77
N LEU A 6 8.52 -0.67 4.85
CA LEU A 6 8.00 -0.76 6.22
C LEU A 6 7.31 0.54 6.64
N VAL A 7 8.00 1.68 6.53
CA VAL A 7 7.45 2.99 6.95
C VAL A 7 6.21 3.34 6.13
N VAL A 8 6.26 3.17 4.81
CA VAL A 8 5.14 3.47 3.93
C VAL A 8 3.96 2.52 4.20
N TRP A 9 4.22 1.23 4.45
CA TRP A 9 3.18 0.26 4.78
C TRP A 9 2.51 0.56 6.13
N THR A 10 3.29 0.88 7.18
CA THR A 10 2.75 1.25 8.49
C THR A 10 1.82 2.46 8.37
N GLN A 11 2.25 3.48 7.62
CA GLN A 11 1.48 4.70 7.43
C GLN A 11 0.20 4.44 6.62
N LEU A 12 0.30 3.69 5.51
CA LEU A 12 -0.85 3.28 4.71
C LEU A 12 -1.84 2.41 5.49
N SER A 13 -1.33 1.50 6.30
CA SER A 13 -2.17 0.61 7.10
C SER A 13 -3.01 1.38 8.09
N SER A 14 -2.42 2.41 8.73
CA SER A 14 -3.15 3.33 9.59
C SER A 14 -4.18 4.14 8.81
N TRP A 15 -3.83 4.72 7.67
CA TRP A 15 -4.73 5.58 6.90
C TRP A 15 -5.91 4.84 6.26
N LEU A 16 -5.74 3.57 5.92
CA LEU A 16 -6.74 2.76 5.23
C LEU A 16 -7.48 1.79 6.17
N ASN A 17 -7.31 1.93 7.48
CA ASN A 17 -7.85 1.01 8.48
C ASN A 17 -7.46 -0.47 8.25
N LEU A 18 -6.28 -0.70 7.68
CA LEU A 18 -5.72 -2.02 7.39
C LEU A 18 -4.79 -2.53 8.51
N SER A 19 -4.79 -1.89 9.68
CA SER A 19 -3.96 -2.28 10.84
C SER A 19 -4.21 -3.73 11.32
N HIS A 20 -5.32 -4.34 10.93
CA HIS A 20 -5.63 -5.76 11.20
C HIS A 20 -4.88 -6.73 10.28
N LEU A 21 -4.28 -6.25 9.19
CA LEU A 21 -3.49 -7.06 8.27
C LEU A 21 -2.12 -7.41 8.86
N PRO A 22 -1.53 -8.55 8.46
CA PRO A 22 -0.21 -8.94 8.92
C PRO A 22 0.86 -7.88 8.57
N PRO A 23 1.83 -7.63 9.45
CA PRO A 23 3.03 -6.85 9.12
C PRO A 23 3.75 -7.40 7.88
N ILE A 24 4.39 -6.53 7.10
CA ILE A 24 5.04 -6.89 5.82
C ILE A 24 6.20 -7.90 5.99
N ASP A 25 6.81 -7.92 7.17
CA ASP A 25 7.89 -8.81 7.59
C ASP A 25 7.40 -10.12 8.24
N SER A 26 6.07 -10.33 8.32
CA SER A 26 5.49 -11.55 8.88
C SER A 26 5.66 -12.80 7.99
N ALA A 27 6.28 -12.67 6.81
CA ALA A 27 6.61 -13.78 5.92
C ALA A 27 7.96 -13.56 5.22
N THR A 28 8.58 -14.66 4.79
CA THR A 28 9.86 -14.66 4.07
C THR A 28 9.75 -14.18 2.62
N THR A 29 8.54 -14.19 2.05
CA THR A 29 8.29 -13.76 0.67
C THR A 29 7.09 -12.84 0.59
N ILE A 30 7.10 -11.92 -0.38
CA ILE A 30 5.96 -11.04 -0.69
C ILE A 30 4.70 -11.88 -0.95
N TYR A 31 4.83 -12.98 -1.69
CA TYR A 31 3.71 -13.88 -1.97
C TYR A 31 3.13 -14.51 -0.69
N GLY A 32 4.00 -14.95 0.22
CA GLY A 32 3.59 -15.51 1.51
C GLY A 32 2.86 -14.47 2.37
N TRP A 33 3.37 -13.25 2.43
CA TRP A 33 2.72 -12.14 3.13
C TRP A 33 1.37 -11.78 2.50
N TRP A 34 1.31 -11.68 1.17
CA TRP A 34 0.09 -11.37 0.42
C TRP A 34 -0.99 -12.41 0.69
N THR A 35 -0.64 -13.71 0.66
CA THR A 35 -1.57 -14.79 0.96
C THR A 35 -2.15 -14.67 2.38
N LYS A 36 -1.32 -14.30 3.36
CA LYS A 36 -1.79 -14.04 4.74
C LYS A 36 -2.72 -12.83 4.82
N CYS A 37 -2.50 -11.79 4.02
CA CYS A 37 -3.40 -10.63 3.95
C CYS A 37 -4.77 -11.03 3.40
N ARG A 38 -4.82 -11.81 2.31
CA ARG A 38 -6.09 -12.29 1.73
C ARG A 38 -6.87 -13.16 2.71
N ALA A 39 -6.19 -13.96 3.54
CA ALA A 39 -6.83 -14.78 4.56
C ALA A 39 -7.50 -13.96 5.69
N ARG A 40 -7.21 -12.66 5.82
CA ARG A 40 -7.81 -11.75 6.81
C ARG A 40 -8.99 -10.94 6.27
N VAL A 41 -9.29 -11.07 4.98
CA VAL A 41 -10.27 -10.24 4.28
C VAL A 41 -11.32 -11.15 3.63
N GLN A 42 -12.57 -10.70 3.56
CA GLN A 42 -13.63 -11.48 2.92
C GLN A 42 -13.35 -11.62 1.41
N LYS A 43 -13.83 -12.71 0.80
CA LYS A 43 -13.50 -13.08 -0.58
C LYS A 43 -13.88 -11.99 -1.58
N GLU A 44 -14.97 -11.29 -1.30
CA GLU A 44 -15.54 -10.20 -2.10
C GLU A 44 -14.59 -8.99 -2.15
N PHE A 45 -13.83 -8.75 -1.08
CA PHE A 45 -12.86 -7.64 -0.99
C PHE A 45 -11.43 -8.07 -1.37
N CYS A 46 -11.16 -9.35 -1.63
CA CYS A 46 -9.82 -9.81 -2.00
C CYS A 46 -9.31 -9.15 -3.29
N ARG A 47 -10.16 -8.96 -4.29
CA ARG A 47 -9.78 -8.29 -5.55
C ARG A 47 -9.37 -6.84 -5.31
N THR A 48 -10.07 -6.16 -4.41
CA THR A 48 -9.78 -4.80 -3.98
C THR A 48 -8.44 -4.72 -3.28
N LEU A 49 -8.22 -5.61 -2.30
CA LEU A 49 -6.96 -5.72 -1.59
C LEU A 49 -5.80 -5.99 -2.56
N ASP A 50 -5.98 -6.92 -3.50
CA ASP A 50 -4.97 -7.25 -4.52
C ASP A 50 -4.59 -6.00 -5.32
N GLY A 51 -5.57 -5.17 -5.71
CA GLY A 51 -5.32 -3.88 -6.36
C GLY A 51 -4.50 -2.92 -5.50
N VAL A 52 -4.90 -2.71 -4.23
CA VAL A 52 -4.17 -1.85 -3.29
C VAL A 52 -2.72 -2.32 -3.12
N LEU A 53 -2.50 -3.62 -2.97
CA LEU A 53 -1.17 -4.21 -2.81
C LEU A 53 -0.30 -4.05 -4.07
N ILE A 54 -0.87 -4.26 -5.26
CA ILE A 54 -0.17 -4.02 -6.53
C ILE A 54 0.25 -2.55 -6.64
N TYR A 55 -0.67 -1.61 -6.37
CA TYR A 55 -0.36 -0.19 -6.44
C TYR A 55 0.67 0.24 -5.41
N PHE A 56 0.61 -0.29 -4.20
CA PHE A 56 1.61 -0.09 -3.16
C PHE A 56 3.01 -0.51 -3.67
N TRP A 57 3.16 -1.76 -4.10
CA TRP A 57 4.45 -2.27 -4.58
C TRP A 57 4.95 -1.56 -5.83
N TRP A 58 4.05 -1.23 -6.75
CA TRP A 58 4.38 -0.46 -7.96
C TRP A 58 4.99 0.90 -7.61
N ASN A 59 4.41 1.63 -6.66
CA ASN A 59 4.96 2.92 -6.28
C ASN A 59 6.25 2.81 -5.45
N ILE A 60 6.38 1.79 -4.59
CA ILE A 60 7.67 1.50 -3.93
C ILE A 60 8.76 1.26 -4.96
N TRP A 61 8.47 0.45 -5.99
CA TRP A 61 9.40 0.20 -7.09
C TRP A 61 9.74 1.51 -7.82
N LYS A 62 8.75 2.33 -8.16
CA LYS A 62 8.93 3.61 -8.84
C LYS A 62 9.84 4.55 -8.06
N GLU A 63 9.62 4.72 -6.76
CA GLU A 63 10.45 5.57 -5.90
C GLU A 63 11.88 5.02 -5.74
N CYS A 64 12.05 3.70 -5.64
CA CYS A 64 13.38 3.09 -5.60
C CYS A 64 14.18 3.30 -6.90
N ASN A 65 13.50 3.40 -8.04
CA ASN A 65 14.13 3.62 -9.34
C ASN A 65 14.20 5.10 -9.74
N ARG A 66 13.56 6.00 -8.98
CA ARG A 66 13.52 7.44 -9.26
C ARG A 66 14.90 8.09 -9.33
N PRO A 67 15.90 7.75 -8.49
CA PRO A 67 17.25 8.29 -8.64
C PRO A 67 17.91 7.90 -9.97
N THR A 68 17.64 6.70 -10.47
CA THR A 68 18.17 6.21 -11.76
C THR A 68 17.56 6.96 -12.95
N PHE A 69 16.28 7.32 -12.88
CA PHE A 69 15.58 7.96 -13.99
C PHE A 69 15.62 9.49 -13.97
N ASN A 70 15.59 10.10 -12.78
CA ASN A 70 15.40 11.54 -12.62
C ASN A 70 16.51 12.24 -11.83
N ASN A 71 17.53 11.51 -11.35
CA ASN A 71 18.60 12.02 -10.47
C ASN A 71 18.07 12.80 -9.25
N ASP A 72 16.91 12.37 -8.72
CA ASP A 72 16.15 13.09 -7.70
C ASP A 72 15.81 12.15 -6.55
N PHE A 73 16.11 12.58 -5.32
CA PHE A 73 15.78 11.89 -4.08
C PHE A 73 14.66 12.62 -3.36
N LYS A 74 13.49 11.98 -3.24
CA LYS A 74 12.40 12.44 -2.38
C LYS A 74 12.54 11.83 -0.99
N GLN A 75 12.07 12.56 0.03
CA GLN A 75 11.95 11.95 1.36
C GLN A 75 10.88 10.86 1.34
N VAL A 76 11.12 9.83 2.14
CA VAL A 76 10.24 8.67 2.35
C VAL A 76 8.79 9.07 2.65
N ILE A 77 8.61 10.19 3.34
CA ILE A 77 7.29 10.68 3.74
C ILE A 77 6.51 11.28 2.56
N ASP A 78 7.17 12.01 1.66
CA ASP A 78 6.54 12.55 0.44
C ASP A 78 6.11 11.42 -0.49
N ALA A 79 6.93 10.37 -0.58
CA ALA A 79 6.59 9.14 -1.28
C ALA A 79 5.32 8.49 -0.67
N ALA A 80 5.24 8.39 0.66
CA ALA A 80 4.06 7.83 1.32
C ALA A 80 2.77 8.62 0.99
N TYR A 81 2.84 9.95 0.96
CA TYR A 81 1.70 10.81 0.59
C TYR A 81 1.27 10.61 -0.87
N LEU A 82 2.21 10.54 -1.80
CA LEU A 82 1.89 10.28 -3.22
C LEU A 82 1.25 8.90 -3.42
N ILE A 83 1.70 7.90 -2.67
CA ILE A 83 1.15 6.54 -2.72
C ILE A 83 -0.26 6.52 -2.15
N LYS A 84 -0.50 7.23 -1.05
CA LYS A 84 -1.82 7.40 -0.46
C LYS A 84 -2.79 8.00 -1.46
N ASP A 85 -2.44 9.13 -2.09
CA ASP A 85 -3.30 9.79 -3.06
C ASP A 85 -3.62 8.88 -4.25
N GLY A 86 -2.64 8.14 -4.76
CA GLY A 86 -2.86 7.18 -5.84
C GLY A 86 -3.80 6.03 -5.44
N ILE A 87 -3.67 5.51 -4.22
CA ILE A 87 -4.55 4.45 -3.72
C ILE A 87 -5.96 4.97 -3.44
N LEU A 88 -6.09 6.18 -2.90
CA LEU A 88 -7.39 6.82 -2.68
C LEU A 88 -8.09 7.11 -4.00
N GLN A 89 -7.40 7.68 -4.99
CA GLN A 89 -7.96 7.87 -6.33
C GLN A 89 -8.39 6.56 -6.97
N PHE A 90 -7.57 5.51 -6.86
CA PHE A 90 -7.92 4.17 -7.34
C PHE A 90 -9.19 3.64 -6.64
N ALA A 91 -9.25 3.74 -5.32
CA ALA A 91 -10.39 3.30 -4.52
C ALA A 91 -11.67 4.07 -4.88
N THR A 92 -11.61 5.40 -4.97
CA THR A 92 -12.75 6.24 -5.37
C THR A 92 -13.25 5.88 -6.77
N ALA A 93 -12.34 5.63 -7.72
CA ALA A 93 -12.70 5.32 -9.11
C ALA A 93 -13.22 3.88 -9.31
N HIS A 94 -12.80 2.91 -8.48
CA HIS A 94 -13.05 1.49 -8.73
C HIS A 94 -13.93 0.78 -7.68
N LEU A 95 -14.16 1.39 -6.51
CA LEU A 95 -14.83 0.72 -5.38
C LEU A 95 -16.10 1.43 -4.87
N GLY A 96 -16.34 2.68 -5.28
CA GLY A 96 -17.41 3.51 -4.68
C GLY A 96 -17.12 3.88 -3.22
N SER A 97 -17.92 4.77 -2.62
CA SER A 97 -17.61 5.43 -1.32
C SER A 97 -17.52 4.50 -0.09
N ALA A 98 -17.73 3.19 -0.26
CA ALA A 98 -17.67 2.19 0.80
C ALA A 98 -16.28 2.04 1.45
N PHE A 99 -15.21 2.48 0.80
CA PHE A 99 -13.85 2.46 1.36
C PHE A 99 -13.44 3.79 2.01
N THR A 100 -14.18 4.88 1.76
CA THR A 100 -13.80 6.24 2.17
C THR A 100 -14.56 6.74 3.38
N THR A 101 -15.09 5.86 4.24
CA THR A 101 -15.68 6.31 5.51
C THR A 101 -14.58 6.89 6.38
N THR A 102 -14.49 8.20 6.24
CA THR A 102 -13.92 9.18 7.12
C THR A 102 -14.76 9.14 8.37
N ASP A 103 -14.17 8.69 9.48
CA ASP A 103 -14.61 9.13 10.79
C ASP A 103 -13.54 10.08 11.32
N SER A 104 -13.89 11.37 11.20
CA SER A 104 -13.56 12.55 12.01
C SER A 104 -12.16 12.68 12.63
#